data_AF-A0A8E0VD67-F1
#
_entry.id   AF-A0A8E0VD67-F1
#
_cell.length_a   1.000
_cell.length_b   1.000
_cell.length_c   1.000
_cell.angle_alpha   90.00
_cell.angle_beta   90.00
_cell.angle_gamma   90.00
#
_symmetry.space_group_name_H-M   'P 1'
#
loop_
_entity.id
_entity.type
_entity.pdbx_description
1 polymer ?
#
loop_
_entity_poly.entity_id
_entity_poly.type
_entity_poly.pdbx_seq_one_letter_code
_entity_poly.pdbx_strand_id
1 'polypeptide(L)'
;MVQFTLTNPYSLEILAALRTESNQSRCQDEMYFSTINYNPHLKGPGGCLEIHRPNQSDLRSAFVARYVDWSPATCLSRRSQRSVCIMGVRDIPLLTKRFEFFVNKFVFDFEPLAYDCLEWWLFRKVRDEREFGHTANEFDPAFYSNLYCSTNHL
;
A
#
# COMPACT_ATOMS: atom_id res chain seq x y z
N MET A 1 11.07 -11.66 6.15
CA MET A 1 10.69 -11.67 4.73
C MET A 1 11.86 -11.64 3.73
N VAL A 2 12.68 -10.57 3.64
CA VAL A 2 13.71 -10.44 2.58
C VAL A 2 14.65 -11.65 2.47
N GLN A 3 15.28 -12.06 3.58
CA GLN A 3 16.15 -13.23 3.61
C GLN A 3 15.43 -14.49 3.10
N PHE A 4 14.20 -14.72 3.56
CA PHE A 4 13.36 -15.84 3.12
C PHE A 4 13.17 -15.83 1.61
N THR A 5 12.85 -14.68 1.02
CA THR A 5 12.64 -14.55 -0.43
C THR A 5 13.89 -14.83 -1.27
N LEU A 6 15.08 -14.71 -0.68
CA LEU A 6 16.37 -14.89 -1.36
C LEU A 6 16.96 -16.28 -1.17
N THR A 7 16.61 -17.00 -0.10
CA THR A 7 17.27 -18.26 0.26
C THR A 7 16.35 -19.46 0.45
N ASN A 8 15.04 -19.27 0.60
CA ASN A 8 14.13 -20.40 0.78
C ASN A 8 13.94 -21.14 -0.57
N PRO A 9 14.09 -22.48 -0.62
CA PRO A 9 14.01 -23.23 -1.87
C PRO A 9 12.63 -23.11 -2.54
N TYR A 10 11.53 -23.14 -1.78
CA TYR A 10 10.18 -22.99 -2.33
C TYR A 10 9.94 -21.57 -2.86
N SER A 11 10.45 -20.55 -2.16
CA SER A 11 10.38 -19.17 -2.65
C SER A 11 11.09 -19.00 -3.99
N LEU A 12 12.28 -19.61 -4.13
CA LEU A 12 13.06 -19.56 -5.36
C LEU A 12 12.41 -20.36 -6.50
N GLU A 13 11.78 -21.50 -6.19
CA GLU A 13 11.03 -22.30 -7.15
C GLU A 13 9.80 -21.55 -7.69
N ILE A 14 9.03 -20.90 -6.81
CA ILE A 14 7.90 -20.04 -7.22
C ILE A 14 8.39 -18.90 -8.11
N LEU A 15 9.50 -18.25 -7.75
CA LEU A 15 10.09 -17.18 -8.57
C LEU A 15 10.51 -17.70 -9.95
N ALA A 16 11.12 -18.90 -10.01
CA ALA A 16 11.51 -19.52 -11.27
C ALA A 16 10.29 -19.86 -12.13
N ALA A 17 9.22 -20.40 -11.54
CA ALA A 17 7.96 -20.68 -12.24
C ALA A 17 7.31 -19.40 -12.78
N LEU A 18 7.22 -18.33 -11.99
CA LEU A 18 6.68 -17.05 -12.49
C LEU A 18 7.51 -16.47 -13.63
N ARG A 19 8.83 -16.72 -13.64
CA ARG A 19 9.73 -16.29 -14.73
C ARG A 19 9.47 -17.00 -16.06
N THR A 20 8.94 -18.22 -16.07
CA THR A 20 8.59 -18.91 -17.33
C THR A 20 7.42 -18.21 -18.03
N GLU A 21 6.56 -17.54 -17.26
CA GLU A 21 5.43 -16.73 -17.76
C GLU A 21 5.82 -15.28 -18.06
N SER A 22 7.09 -15.01 -18.42
CA SER A 22 7.59 -13.65 -18.67
C SER A 22 6.87 -12.86 -19.76
N ASN A 23 6.15 -13.56 -20.65
CA ASN A 23 5.31 -12.92 -21.65
C ASN A 23 4.01 -12.35 -21.05
N GLN A 24 3.65 -12.72 -19.82
CA GLN A 24 2.48 -12.22 -19.10
C GLN A 24 2.86 -11.01 -18.24
N SER A 25 2.72 -9.82 -18.82
CA SER A 25 3.13 -8.53 -18.21
C SER A 25 2.58 -8.22 -16.81
N ARG A 26 1.48 -8.86 -16.37
CA ARG A 26 0.83 -8.59 -15.07
C ARG A 26 1.15 -9.63 -14.00
N CYS A 27 1.71 -10.77 -14.35
CA CYS A 27 1.69 -11.93 -13.46
C CYS A 27 2.84 -11.97 -12.46
N GLN A 28 3.99 -11.37 -12.75
CA GLN A 28 5.18 -11.63 -11.93
C GLN A 28 5.22 -10.79 -10.66
N ASP A 29 5.09 -9.47 -10.79
CA ASP A 29 5.18 -8.55 -9.66
C ASP A 29 3.88 -8.50 -8.83
N GLU A 30 2.72 -8.71 -9.45
CA GLU A 30 1.43 -8.73 -8.73
C GLU A 30 1.15 -10.06 -8.00
N MET A 31 1.84 -11.17 -8.36
CA MET A 31 1.60 -12.50 -7.74
C MET A 31 2.69 -12.98 -6.79
N TYR A 32 3.96 -12.65 -7.02
CA TYR A 32 5.06 -13.25 -6.25
C TYR A 32 4.96 -12.96 -4.75
N PHE A 33 4.96 -11.67 -4.39
CA PHE A 33 4.95 -11.25 -2.99
C PHE A 33 3.64 -11.59 -2.29
N SER A 34 2.51 -11.50 -2.99
CA SER A 34 1.21 -11.88 -2.46
C SER A 34 1.14 -13.37 -2.18
N THR A 35 1.66 -14.21 -3.08
CA THR A 35 1.74 -15.67 -2.89
C THR A 35 2.59 -16.03 -1.69
N ILE A 36 3.75 -15.40 -1.52
CA ILE A 36 4.63 -15.68 -0.37
C ILE A 36 4.00 -15.19 0.94
N ASN A 37 3.34 -14.03 0.92
CA ASN A 37 2.81 -13.41 2.12
C ASN A 37 1.50 -14.05 2.62
N TYR A 38 0.67 -14.60 1.72
CA TYR A 38 -0.66 -15.15 2.04
C TYR A 38 -0.73 -16.69 1.96
N ASN A 39 0.42 -17.37 1.89
CA ASN A 39 0.48 -18.83 1.94
C ASN A 39 1.19 -19.31 3.22
N PRO A 40 0.44 -19.68 4.28
CA PRO A 40 1.03 -20.06 5.56
C PRO A 40 1.87 -21.34 5.48
N HIS A 41 1.66 -22.19 4.47
CA HIS A 41 2.47 -23.40 4.26
C HIS A 41 3.94 -23.09 3.94
N LEU A 42 4.23 -21.91 3.39
CA LEU A 42 5.59 -21.47 3.09
C LEU A 42 6.36 -21.05 4.35
N LYS A 43 5.67 -20.80 5.47
CA LYS A 43 6.28 -20.35 6.73
C LYS A 43 7.16 -19.09 6.56
N GLY A 44 6.73 -18.18 5.68
CA GLY A 44 7.42 -16.91 5.44
C GLY A 44 7.32 -15.99 6.68
N PRO A 45 8.43 -15.40 7.16
CA PRO A 45 8.38 -14.52 8.33
C PRO A 45 7.55 -13.26 8.06
N GLY A 46 6.56 -12.99 8.91
CA GLY A 46 5.56 -11.93 8.77
C GLY A 46 4.39 -12.28 7.84
N GLY A 47 4.32 -13.52 7.34
CA GLY A 47 3.23 -13.98 6.47
C GLY A 47 1.92 -14.16 7.24
N CYS A 48 0.80 -13.90 6.57
CA CYS A 48 -0.53 -14.03 7.16
C CYS A 48 -0.90 -15.50 7.37
N LEU A 49 -1.43 -15.84 8.54
CA LEU A 49 -1.88 -17.20 8.85
C LEU A 49 -3.23 -17.54 8.21
N GLU A 50 -4.10 -16.54 8.09
CA GLU A 50 -5.44 -16.68 7.50
C GLU A 50 -5.64 -15.67 6.36
N ILE A 51 -6.33 -16.10 5.31
CA ILE A 51 -6.63 -15.26 4.15
C ILE A 51 -7.97 -14.58 4.38
N HIS A 52 -7.93 -13.27 4.61
CA HIS A 52 -9.11 -12.42 4.62
C HIS A 52 -9.16 -11.61 3.32
N ARG A 53 -10.25 -11.77 2.55
CA ARG A 53 -10.44 -10.96 1.34
C ARG A 53 -10.65 -9.49 1.75
N PRO A 54 -10.01 -8.52 1.05
CA PRO A 54 -10.26 -7.12 1.29
C PRO A 54 -11.75 -6.78 1.22
N ASN A 55 -12.25 -6.14 2.26
CA ASN A 55 -13.64 -5.75 2.40
C ASN A 55 -13.70 -4.30 2.90
N GLN A 56 -14.41 -3.44 2.16
CA GLN A 56 -14.56 -2.04 2.53
C GLN A 56 -15.28 -1.84 3.87
N SER A 57 -16.14 -2.79 4.27
CA SER A 57 -16.83 -2.79 5.56
C SER A 57 -15.99 -3.31 6.72
N ASP A 58 -14.87 -4.00 6.45
CA ASP A 58 -13.95 -4.52 7.47
C ASP A 58 -12.53 -4.03 7.22
N LEU A 59 -12.21 -2.90 7.84
CA LEU A 59 -10.93 -2.22 7.70
C LEU A 59 -9.73 -3.07 8.16
N ARG A 60 -9.92 -4.15 8.93
CA ARG A 60 -8.84 -5.06 9.34
C ARG A 60 -8.23 -5.85 8.17
N SER A 61 -8.95 -5.91 7.05
CA SER A 61 -8.50 -6.54 5.79
C SER A 61 -7.82 -5.56 4.83
N ALA A 62 -7.59 -4.32 5.25
CA ALA A 62 -7.08 -3.27 4.38
C ALA A 62 -5.61 -3.50 3.96
N PHE A 63 -5.31 -3.18 2.70
CA PHE A 63 -3.94 -3.13 2.18
C PHE A 63 -3.36 -1.72 2.38
N VAL A 64 -2.50 -1.56 3.39
CA VAL A 64 -2.02 -0.25 3.84
C VAL A 64 -0.78 0.26 3.10
N ALA A 65 -0.15 -0.54 2.24
CA ALA A 65 1.11 -0.14 1.61
C ALA A 65 0.92 1.01 0.61
N ARG A 66 -0.21 1.05 -0.13
CA ARG A 66 -0.42 2.04 -1.18
C ARG A 66 -1.90 2.25 -1.50
N TYR A 67 -2.35 3.50 -1.44
CA TYR A 67 -3.62 3.94 -2.01
C TYR A 67 -3.49 4.13 -3.51
N VAL A 68 -4.43 3.59 -4.28
CA VAL A 68 -4.57 3.78 -5.72
C VAL A 68 -6.06 3.94 -6.03
N ASP A 69 -6.42 5.01 -6.74
CA ASP A 69 -7.79 5.15 -7.25
C ASP A 69 -7.87 4.65 -8.70
N TRP A 70 -8.62 3.56 -8.87
CA TRP A 70 -8.86 2.87 -10.15
C TRP A 70 -10.15 3.33 -10.84
N SER A 71 -10.73 4.46 -10.41
CA SER A 71 -12.04 4.94 -10.82
C SER A 71 -11.92 6.17 -11.76
N PRO A 72 -11.51 5.98 -13.03
CA PRO A 72 -11.21 7.10 -13.93
C PRO A 72 -12.40 8.04 -14.14
N ALA A 73 -13.64 7.53 -14.08
CA ALA A 73 -14.85 8.33 -14.26
C ALA A 73 -15.16 9.25 -13.06
N THR A 74 -14.73 8.88 -11.85
CA THR A 74 -15.01 9.63 -10.61
C THR A 74 -13.78 10.36 -10.07
N CYS A 75 -12.71 10.39 -10.85
CA CYS A 75 -11.46 11.05 -10.50
C CYS A 75 -11.67 12.54 -10.19
N LEU A 76 -11.36 12.99 -8.98
CA LEU A 76 -11.61 14.38 -8.58
C LEU A 76 -10.79 15.38 -9.39
N SER A 77 -9.56 15.00 -9.74
CA SER A 77 -8.64 15.74 -10.62
C SER A 77 -9.06 15.72 -12.10
N ARG A 78 -10.01 14.86 -12.48
CA ARG A 78 -10.46 14.61 -13.86
C ARG A 78 -9.35 14.10 -14.81
N ARG A 79 -8.18 13.68 -14.28
CA ARG A 79 -7.10 13.11 -15.08
C ARG A 79 -6.79 11.70 -14.62
N SER A 80 -6.75 10.77 -15.57
CA SER A 80 -6.33 9.40 -15.34
C SER A 80 -5.43 8.93 -16.48
N GLN A 81 -4.62 7.92 -16.21
CA GLN A 81 -3.78 7.29 -17.23
C GLN A 81 -3.65 5.80 -16.91
N ARG A 82 -3.97 4.95 -17.89
CA ARG A 82 -4.05 3.48 -17.74
C ARG A 82 -5.01 3.06 -16.61
N SER A 83 -6.18 3.71 -16.55
CA SER A 83 -7.23 3.48 -15.54
C SER A 83 -6.84 3.82 -14.10
N VAL A 84 -5.71 4.50 -13.89
CA VAL A 84 -5.30 5.01 -12.58
C VAL A 84 -5.45 6.53 -12.55
N CYS A 85 -6.13 7.03 -11.53
CA CYS A 85 -6.24 8.46 -11.25
C CYS A 85 -4.88 9.11 -11.00
N ILE A 86 -4.70 10.29 -11.56
CA ILE A 86 -3.58 11.16 -11.23
C ILE A 86 -4.06 12.15 -10.19
N MET A 87 -3.47 12.15 -9.01
CA MET A 87 -3.87 12.98 -7.89
C MET A 87 -3.66 14.46 -8.22
N GLY A 88 -4.65 15.29 -7.89
CA GLY A 88 -4.62 16.73 -8.00
C GLY A 88 -4.96 17.43 -6.68
N VAL A 89 -5.09 18.75 -6.69
CA VAL A 89 -5.29 19.57 -5.48
C VAL A 89 -6.61 19.21 -4.78
N ARG A 90 -7.61 18.80 -5.57
CA ARG A 90 -8.94 18.40 -5.06
C ARG A 90 -8.91 17.09 -4.28
N ASP A 91 -7.89 16.27 -4.46
CA ASP A 91 -7.73 14.99 -3.76
C ASP A 91 -7.12 15.17 -2.36
N ILE A 92 -6.44 16.30 -2.09
CA ILE A 92 -5.68 16.51 -0.84
C ILE A 92 -6.52 16.29 0.43
N PRO A 93 -7.74 16.83 0.57
CA PRO A 93 -8.54 16.61 1.77
C PRO A 93 -8.91 15.14 2.04
N LEU A 94 -8.95 14.32 0.98
CA LEU A 94 -9.12 12.86 1.10
C LEU A 94 -7.80 12.22 1.50
N LEU A 95 -6.70 12.56 0.82
CA LEU A 95 -5.38 11.96 1.01
C LEU A 95 -4.85 12.13 2.44
N THR A 96 -5.08 13.27 3.08
CA THR A 96 -4.64 13.51 4.48
C THR A 96 -5.39 12.67 5.51
N LYS A 97 -6.47 11.98 5.11
CA LYS A 97 -7.29 11.10 5.98
C LYS A 97 -7.13 9.62 5.65
N ARG A 98 -6.36 9.30 4.60
CA ARG A 98 -6.10 7.92 4.21
C ARG A 98 -5.17 7.25 5.23
N PHE A 99 -5.37 5.95 5.42
CA PHE A 99 -4.55 5.15 6.34
C PHE A 99 -3.37 4.50 5.62
N GLU A 100 -3.33 4.53 4.28
CA GLU A 100 -2.22 3.99 3.52
C GLU A 100 -0.95 4.84 3.64
N PHE A 101 0.22 4.21 3.61
CA PHE A 101 1.51 4.90 3.76
C PHE A 101 1.92 5.72 2.54
N PHE A 102 1.50 5.28 1.35
CA PHE A 102 1.83 5.90 0.09
C PHE A 102 0.59 6.04 -0.80
N VAL A 103 0.66 6.94 -1.78
CA VAL A 103 -0.39 7.14 -2.78
C VAL A 103 0.19 7.04 -4.18
N ASN A 104 -0.58 6.47 -5.10
CA ASN A 104 -0.30 6.44 -6.53
C ASN A 104 -1.48 7.05 -7.32
N LYS A 105 -1.27 7.96 -8.27
CA LYS A 105 0.00 8.56 -8.71
C LYS A 105 -0.06 10.08 -8.76
N PHE A 106 1.10 10.70 -8.58
CA PHE A 106 1.36 12.08 -8.97
C PHE A 106 2.15 12.09 -10.28
N VAL A 107 1.97 13.14 -11.09
CA VAL A 107 2.80 13.40 -12.26
C VAL A 107 3.27 14.84 -12.17
N PHE A 108 4.58 15.06 -12.33
CA PHE A 108 5.22 16.36 -12.11
C PHE A 108 4.61 17.51 -12.95
N ASP A 109 4.18 17.22 -14.18
CA ASP A 109 3.57 18.19 -15.09
C ASP A 109 2.06 18.40 -14.89
N PHE A 110 1.47 17.78 -13.87
CA PHE A 110 0.05 17.84 -13.58
C PHE A 110 -0.20 18.30 -12.15
N GLU A 111 -0.72 19.51 -12.01
CA GLU A 111 -1.06 20.11 -10.71
C GLU A 111 0.04 19.90 -9.64
N PRO A 112 1.29 20.36 -9.87
CA PRO A 112 2.39 20.16 -8.92
C PRO A 112 2.08 20.68 -7.51
N LEU A 113 1.21 21.69 -7.41
CA LEU A 113 0.69 22.21 -6.14
C LEU A 113 0.05 21.11 -5.26
N ALA A 114 -0.55 20.07 -5.85
CA ALA A 114 -1.08 18.95 -5.09
C ALA A 114 0.02 18.22 -4.31
N TYR A 115 1.16 18.00 -4.97
CA TYR A 115 2.34 17.41 -4.33
C TYR A 115 2.86 18.32 -3.21
N ASP A 116 3.02 19.63 -3.49
CA ASP A 116 3.49 20.62 -2.51
C ASP A 116 2.57 20.71 -1.28
N CYS A 117 1.25 20.68 -1.48
CA CYS A 117 0.28 20.69 -0.38
C CYS A 117 0.38 19.45 0.50
N LEU A 118 0.52 18.26 -0.10
CA LEU A 118 0.66 17.01 0.66
C LEU A 118 1.99 16.96 1.41
N GLU A 119 3.07 17.42 0.78
CA GLU A 119 4.40 17.52 1.38
C GLU A 119 4.38 18.49 2.57
N TRP A 120 3.81 19.69 2.38
CA TRP A 120 3.69 20.68 3.45
C TRP A 120 2.86 20.15 4.64
N TRP A 121 1.75 19.46 4.36
CA TRP A 121 0.94 18.80 5.40
C TRP A 121 1.78 17.78 6.19
N LEU A 122 2.55 16.93 5.50
CA LEU A 122 3.40 15.94 6.14
C LEU A 122 4.51 16.60 6.98
N PHE A 123 5.15 17.65 6.47
CA PHE A 123 6.18 18.38 7.21
C PHE A 123 5.63 19.02 8.48
N ARG A 124 4.44 19.63 8.41
CA ARG A 124 3.78 20.18 9.58
C ARG A 124 3.51 19.09 10.62
N LYS A 125 2.98 17.94 10.21
CA LYS A 125 2.75 16.80 11.10
C LYS A 125 4.03 16.35 11.79
N VAL A 126 5.11 16.13 11.03
CA VAL A 126 6.41 15.70 11.58
C VAL A 126 7.02 16.74 12.52
N ARG A 127 6.90 18.03 12.19
CA ARG A 127 7.37 19.11 13.07
C ARG A 127 6.63 19.11 14.40
N ASP A 128 5.30 19.05 14.36
CA ASP A 128 4.46 19.07 15.55
C ASP A 128 4.78 17.83 16.43
N GLU A 129 4.95 16.64 15.84
CA GLU A 129 5.36 15.43 16.58
C GLU A 129 6.73 15.56 17.27
N ARG A 130 7.69 16.22 16.62
CA ARG A 130 9.02 16.48 17.21
C ARG A 130 8.99 17.51 18.33
N GLU A 131 8.16 18.54 18.18
CA GLU A 131 8.06 19.64 19.15
C GLU A 131 7.37 19.19 20.45
N PHE A 132 6.29 18.41 20.33
CA PHE A 132 5.47 18.01 21.48
C PHE A 132 5.78 16.59 22.00
N GLY A 133 6.56 15.79 21.26
CA GLY A 133 6.97 14.45 21.69
C GLY A 133 5.85 13.41 21.72
N HIS A 134 4.77 13.64 20.99
CA HIS A 134 3.66 12.69 20.83
C HIS A 134 3.27 12.56 19.35
N THR A 135 2.71 11.41 18.97
CA THR A 135 2.14 11.24 17.62
C THR A 135 0.98 12.20 17.39
N ALA A 136 0.75 12.60 16.14
CA ALA A 136 -0.40 13.43 15.82
C ALA A 136 -1.71 12.77 16.28
N ASN A 137 -2.65 13.55 16.84
CA ASN A 137 -3.93 13.03 17.35
C ASN A 137 -4.77 12.31 16.27
N GLU A 138 -4.53 12.64 15.01
CA GLU A 138 -5.20 12.05 13.84
C GLU A 138 -4.60 10.70 13.43
N PHE A 139 -3.43 10.34 13.97
CA PHE A 139 -2.78 9.07 13.72
C PHE A 139 -3.26 8.02 14.72
N ASP A 140 -3.98 7.01 14.24
CA ASP A 140 -4.44 5.88 15.05
C ASP A 140 -3.49 4.67 14.88
N PRO A 141 -2.57 4.43 15.84
CA PRO A 141 -1.71 3.24 15.80
C PRO A 141 -2.50 1.95 16.00
N ALA A 142 -3.65 1.99 16.67
CA ALA A 142 -4.46 0.82 16.96
C ALA A 142 -5.06 0.22 15.69
N PHE A 143 -5.42 1.05 14.70
CA PHE A 143 -5.82 0.59 13.38
C PHE A 143 -4.79 -0.38 12.78
N TYR A 144 -3.51 0.01 12.75
CA TYR A 144 -2.44 -0.81 12.17
C TYR A 144 -2.15 -2.07 12.99
N SER A 145 -2.15 -1.97 14.32
CA SER A 145 -1.92 -3.15 15.17
C SER A 145 -3.05 -4.17 15.08
N ASN A 146 -4.26 -3.75 14.71
CA ASN A 146 -5.46 -4.60 14.64
C ASN A 146 -5.73 -5.21 13.26
N LEU A 147 -4.88 -4.97 12.25
CA LEU A 147 -5.00 -5.65 10.95
C LEU A 147 -4.89 -7.17 11.14
N TYR A 148 -5.60 -7.95 10.31
CA TYR A 148 -5.58 -9.42 10.42
C TYR A 148 -4.15 -9.96 10.31
N CYS A 149 -3.39 -9.50 9.32
CA CYS A 149 -2.00 -9.90 9.13
C CYS A 149 -1.03 -9.25 10.13
N SER A 150 -1.46 -8.30 10.96
CA SER A 150 -0.64 -7.76 12.04
C SER A 150 -0.84 -8.52 13.35
N THR A 151 -2.06 -9.00 13.58
CA THR A 151 -2.42 -9.78 14.79
C THR A 151 -2.17 -11.28 14.64
N ASN A 152 -2.35 -11.83 13.44
CA ASN A 152 -2.29 -13.26 13.16
C ASN A 152 -1.30 -13.55 12.01
N HIS A 153 -0.01 -13.45 12.32
CA HIS A 153 1.09 -13.71 11.38
C HIS A 153 2.13 -14.67 11.94
N LEU A 154 2.98 -15.17 11.04
CA LEU A 154 4.11 -16.08 11.29
C LEU A 154 5.37 -15.36 11.78
#